data_AF-A0A831W9D1-F1
#
_entry.id   AF-A0A831W9D1-F1
#
_cell.length_a   1.000
_cell.length_b   1.000
_cell.length_c   1.000
_cell.angle_alpha   90.00
_cell.angle_beta   90.00
_cell.angle_gamma   90.00
#
_symmetry.space_group_name_H-M   'P 1'
#
loop_
_entity.id
_entity.type
_entity.pdbx_description
1 polymer ?
#
loop_
_entity_poly.entity_id
_entity_poly.type
_entity_poly.pdbx_seq_one_letter_code
_entity_poly.pdbx_strand_id
1 'polypeptide(L)'
;MGVLRTLYWLLALTLMAQLSGCLLNRVYAFKEQFCDYQSNFTFVVDDGVSMYMHHPVLRDADVIWLLGASPTFRTEGTETLEMVYVVEKDIGENAAEYAIPLHLVFQQKNGQMLLRAGIIDKNLSAMITPGLIRETVAHACTAQTRMVSRSVHFDLHDLDPDDIPTPQEIVAALGPPNGEATRGMLYRFRLRGAGPEVEKSFARIWLDSTGKKVERVQFRYLIYQLDADFVSGEGSIRIFL
;
A
#
# COMPACT_ATOMS: atom_id res chain seq x y z
N MET A 1 -32.12 3.84 -43.74
CA MET A 1 -31.99 2.98 -42.53
C MET A 1 -30.58 2.42 -42.28
N GLY A 2 -29.68 2.32 -43.28
CA GLY A 2 -28.31 1.83 -43.05
C GLY A 2 -27.41 2.75 -42.23
N VAL A 3 -27.36 4.06 -42.57
CA VAL A 3 -26.41 5.02 -41.99
C VAL A 3 -26.57 5.20 -40.48
N LEU A 4 -27.80 5.26 -39.97
CA LEU A 4 -28.07 5.41 -38.53
C LEU A 4 -27.58 4.19 -37.73
N ARG A 5 -27.67 2.99 -38.33
CA ARG A 5 -27.25 1.72 -37.73
C ARG A 5 -25.72 1.62 -37.72
N THR A 6 -25.05 2.06 -38.77
CA THR A 6 -23.58 2.14 -38.83
C THR A 6 -23.01 3.13 -37.81
N LEU A 7 -23.67 4.28 -37.64
CA LEU A 7 -23.29 5.29 -36.65
C LEU A 7 -23.38 4.74 -35.22
N TYR A 8 -24.45 4.00 -34.91
CA TYR A 8 -24.64 3.38 -33.60
C TYR A 8 -23.54 2.36 -33.26
N TRP A 9 -23.16 1.52 -34.24
CA TRP A 9 -22.07 0.56 -34.07
C TRP A 9 -20.71 1.23 -33.88
N LEU A 10 -20.42 2.29 -34.64
CA LEU A 10 -19.19 3.07 -34.47
C LEU A 10 -19.12 3.73 -33.09
N LEU A 11 -20.23 4.27 -32.60
CA LEU A 11 -20.31 4.90 -31.28
C LEU A 11 -20.12 3.86 -30.16
N ALA A 12 -20.75 2.69 -30.29
CA ALA A 12 -20.58 1.58 -29.34
C ALA A 12 -19.13 1.04 -29.34
N LEU A 13 -18.49 0.90 -30.51
CA LEU A 13 -17.09 0.50 -30.62
C LEU A 13 -16.15 1.52 -29.98
N THR A 14 -16.42 2.81 -30.19
CA THR A 14 -15.63 3.91 -29.60
C THR A 14 -15.78 3.93 -28.08
N LEU A 15 -17.01 3.74 -27.58
CA LEU A 15 -17.28 3.67 -26.14
C LEU A 15 -16.60 2.46 -25.48
N MET A 16 -16.68 1.28 -26.13
CA MET A 16 -15.98 0.08 -25.66
C MET A 16 -14.45 0.25 -25.69
N ALA A 17 -13.91 0.90 -26.72
CA ALA A 17 -12.48 1.21 -26.80
C ALA A 17 -12.03 2.14 -25.66
N GLN A 18 -12.83 3.15 -25.31
CA GLN A 18 -12.50 4.04 -24.19
C GLN A 18 -12.60 3.35 -22.82
N LEU A 19 -13.50 2.39 -22.65
CA LEU A 19 -13.62 1.62 -21.41
C LEU A 19 -12.42 0.68 -21.22
N SER A 20 -11.86 0.09 -22.28
CA SER A 20 -10.70 -0.82 -22.18
C SER A 20 -9.43 -0.17 -21.61
N GLY A 21 -9.34 1.16 -21.65
CA GLY A 21 -8.25 1.96 -21.10
C GLY A 21 -8.54 2.60 -19.73
N CYS A 22 -9.66 2.29 -19.08
CA CYS A 22 -10.02 2.93 -17.82
C CYS A 22 -9.09 2.47 -16.67
N LEU A 23 -8.65 3.43 -15.85
CA LEU A 23 -7.92 3.18 -14.61
C LEU A 23 -8.63 2.13 -13.73
N LEU A 24 -9.94 2.25 -13.58
CA LEU A 24 -10.74 1.33 -12.76
C LEU A 24 -10.57 -0.12 -13.21
N ASN A 25 -10.57 -0.39 -14.52
CA ASN A 25 -10.41 -1.74 -15.04
C ASN A 25 -9.03 -2.32 -14.69
N ARG A 26 -7.96 -1.51 -14.73
CA ARG A 26 -6.62 -1.94 -14.34
C ARG A 26 -6.52 -2.18 -12.83
N VAL A 27 -7.18 -1.35 -12.01
CA VAL A 27 -7.27 -1.56 -10.56
C VAL A 27 -8.03 -2.84 -10.22
N TYR A 28 -9.13 -3.14 -10.93
CA TYR A 28 -9.85 -4.39 -10.78
C TYR A 28 -9.02 -5.60 -11.21
N ALA A 29 -8.34 -5.52 -12.36
CA ALA A 29 -7.44 -6.59 -12.80
C ALA A 29 -6.30 -6.83 -11.80
N PHE A 30 -5.74 -5.77 -11.22
CA PHE A 30 -4.75 -5.89 -10.16
C PHE A 30 -5.34 -6.57 -8.92
N LYS A 31 -6.55 -6.20 -8.50
CA LYS A 31 -7.25 -6.86 -7.38
C LYS A 31 -7.42 -8.36 -7.65
N GLU A 32 -7.89 -8.75 -8.82
CA GLU A 32 -8.06 -10.17 -9.18
C GLU A 32 -6.73 -10.93 -9.11
N GLN A 33 -5.67 -10.36 -9.67
CA GLN A 33 -4.32 -10.93 -9.56
C GLN A 33 -3.89 -11.05 -8.11
N PHE A 34 -4.09 -10.00 -7.31
CA PHE A 34 -3.69 -9.96 -5.90
C PHE A 34 -4.46 -11.00 -5.07
N CYS A 35 -5.70 -11.32 -5.45
CA CYS A 35 -6.49 -12.37 -4.80
C CYS A 35 -6.03 -13.79 -5.13
N ASP A 36 -5.33 -13.98 -6.23
CA ASP A 36 -4.60 -15.20 -6.57
C ASP A 36 -3.09 -14.93 -6.52
N TYR A 37 -2.61 -14.43 -5.37
CA TYR A 37 -1.25 -13.91 -5.26
C TYR A 37 -0.19 -14.98 -5.53
N GLN A 38 -0.45 -16.24 -5.17
CA GLN A 38 0.50 -17.34 -5.33
C GLN A 38 0.82 -17.61 -6.80
N SER A 39 -0.15 -17.42 -7.69
CA SER A 39 0.00 -17.63 -9.13
C SER A 39 0.50 -16.37 -9.85
N ASN A 40 0.21 -15.19 -9.32
CA ASN A 40 0.46 -13.91 -9.99
C ASN A 40 1.65 -13.11 -9.45
N PHE A 41 2.18 -13.48 -8.29
CA PHE A 41 3.27 -12.77 -7.63
C PHE A 41 4.33 -13.73 -7.09
N THR A 42 5.58 -13.24 -7.08
CA THR A 42 6.67 -13.84 -6.33
C THR A 42 7.05 -12.91 -5.19
N PHE A 43 7.01 -13.43 -3.96
CA PHE A 43 7.50 -12.74 -2.77
C PHE A 43 8.90 -13.23 -2.45
N VAL A 44 9.85 -12.31 -2.34
CA VAL A 44 11.21 -12.57 -1.88
C VAL A 44 11.38 -11.80 -0.57
N VAL A 45 11.67 -12.54 0.50
CA VAL A 45 11.99 -11.98 1.82
C VAL A 45 13.48 -12.21 2.04
N ASP A 46 14.27 -11.18 1.78
CA ASP A 46 15.72 -11.14 1.98
C ASP A 46 16.08 -9.93 2.88
N ASP A 47 17.09 -9.12 2.54
CA ASP A 47 17.40 -7.85 3.23
C ASP A 47 16.30 -6.78 2.94
N GLY A 48 15.02 -7.16 3.06
CA GLY A 48 13.84 -6.44 2.59
C GLY A 48 12.65 -7.36 2.28
N VAL A 49 11.54 -6.79 1.82
CA VAL A 49 10.44 -7.52 1.16
C VAL A 49 10.30 -7.02 -0.27
N SER A 50 10.46 -7.93 -1.22
CA SER A 50 10.22 -7.66 -2.63
C SER A 50 9.01 -8.45 -3.12
N MET A 51 8.10 -7.76 -3.80
CA MET A 51 6.94 -8.35 -4.46
C MET A 51 7.04 -8.11 -5.97
N TYR A 52 7.19 -9.19 -6.73
CA TYR A 52 7.30 -9.16 -8.20
C TYR A 52 6.01 -9.64 -8.85
N MET A 53 5.50 -8.89 -9.82
CA MET A 53 4.28 -9.20 -10.57
C MET A 53 4.63 -9.99 -11.83
N HIS A 54 3.98 -11.14 -12.04
CA HIS A 54 4.17 -11.94 -13.26
C HIS A 54 3.51 -11.28 -14.49
N HIS A 55 2.35 -10.65 -14.29
CA HIS A 55 1.54 -10.05 -15.33
C HIS A 55 1.17 -8.60 -14.96
N PRO A 56 2.11 -7.65 -14.99
CA PRO A 56 1.87 -6.30 -14.50
C PRO A 56 0.78 -5.59 -15.32
N VAL A 57 -0.16 -4.95 -14.63
CA VAL A 57 -1.29 -4.23 -15.25
C VAL A 57 -1.32 -2.74 -14.92
N LEU A 58 -0.79 -2.32 -13.78
CA LEU A 58 -0.83 -0.92 -13.34
C LEU A 58 0.24 -0.09 -14.07
N ARG A 59 -0.14 1.10 -14.53
CA ARG A 59 0.76 2.09 -15.12
C ARG A 59 1.34 3.00 -14.05
N ASP A 60 2.42 3.68 -14.36
CA ASP A 60 3.04 4.71 -13.52
C ASP A 60 2.05 5.82 -13.11
N ALA A 61 1.24 6.31 -14.05
CA ALA A 61 0.19 7.28 -13.76
C ALA A 61 -0.92 6.73 -12.84
N ASP A 62 -1.22 5.43 -12.94
CA ASP A 62 -2.21 4.78 -12.06
C ASP A 62 -1.70 4.74 -10.62
N VAL A 63 -0.43 4.41 -10.44
CA VAL A 63 0.23 4.36 -9.13
C VAL A 63 0.29 5.74 -8.48
N ILE A 64 0.67 6.78 -9.23
CA ILE A 64 0.66 8.16 -8.73
C ILE A 64 -0.76 8.56 -8.29
N TRP A 65 -1.78 8.21 -9.08
CA TRP A 65 -3.18 8.50 -8.73
C TRP A 65 -3.63 7.73 -7.49
N LEU A 66 -3.30 6.43 -7.38
CA LEU A 66 -3.65 5.59 -6.24
C LEU A 66 -2.99 6.08 -4.95
N LEU A 67 -1.72 6.46 -5.02
CA LEU A 67 -1.01 7.01 -3.86
C LEU A 67 -1.45 8.44 -3.56
N GLY A 68 -1.94 9.20 -4.54
CA GLY A 68 -2.29 10.60 -4.37
C GLY A 68 -1.06 11.51 -4.15
N ALA A 69 0.14 11.02 -4.49
CA ALA A 69 1.39 11.74 -4.31
C ALA A 69 2.40 11.42 -5.43
N SER A 70 3.23 12.43 -5.75
CA SER A 70 4.38 12.25 -6.64
C SER A 70 5.54 11.56 -5.90
N PRO A 71 6.36 10.75 -6.59
CA PRO A 71 7.51 10.10 -5.97
C PRO A 71 8.56 11.12 -5.54
N THR A 72 9.32 10.78 -4.50
CA THR A 72 10.49 11.57 -4.04
C THR A 72 11.59 11.58 -5.11
N PHE A 73 11.84 10.43 -5.73
CA PHE A 73 12.77 10.30 -6.85
C PHE A 73 12.11 9.57 -8.02
N ARG A 74 12.39 10.03 -9.24
CA ARG A 74 11.94 9.40 -10.48
C ARG A 74 13.12 9.26 -11.42
N THR A 75 13.54 8.03 -11.67
CA THR A 75 14.65 7.70 -12.56
C THR A 75 14.09 6.99 -13.79
N GLU A 76 14.20 7.62 -14.95
CA GLU A 76 13.66 7.09 -16.20
C GLU A 76 14.79 6.64 -17.12
N GLY A 77 14.73 5.36 -17.53
CA GLY A 77 15.58 4.77 -18.55
C GLY A 77 14.78 4.47 -19.82
N THR A 78 15.43 3.81 -20.79
CA THR A 78 14.78 3.44 -22.05
C THR A 78 13.69 2.39 -21.88
N GLU A 79 13.95 1.36 -21.07
CA GLU A 79 13.05 0.21 -20.87
C GLU A 79 12.51 0.08 -19.45
N THR A 80 13.00 0.93 -18.54
CA THR A 80 12.71 0.85 -17.11
C THR A 80 12.41 2.23 -16.55
N LEU A 81 11.55 2.26 -15.55
CA LEU A 81 11.28 3.44 -14.75
C LEU A 81 11.32 3.02 -13.28
N GLU A 82 12.03 3.78 -12.46
CA GLU A 82 12.04 3.61 -11.02
C GLU A 82 11.41 4.84 -10.36
N MET A 83 10.44 4.59 -9.49
CA MET A 83 9.85 5.59 -8.62
C MET A 83 10.16 5.23 -7.18
N VAL A 84 10.74 6.16 -6.44
CA VAL A 84 11.07 5.97 -5.02
C VAL A 84 10.25 6.94 -4.18
N TYR A 85 9.48 6.40 -3.25
CA TYR A 85 8.73 7.16 -2.26
C TYR A 85 9.46 7.04 -0.92
N VAL A 86 10.03 8.14 -0.42
CA VAL A 86 10.75 8.12 0.85
C VAL A 86 9.88 8.68 1.95
N VAL A 87 9.48 7.80 2.87
CA VAL A 87 8.74 8.17 4.07
C VAL A 87 9.74 8.45 5.18
N GLU A 88 9.67 9.61 5.81
CA GLU A 88 10.60 9.98 6.88
C GLU A 88 9.86 10.50 8.11
N LYS A 89 10.49 10.40 9.28
CA LYS A 89 9.92 10.95 10.52
C LYS A 89 9.76 12.46 10.41
N ASP A 90 8.62 12.96 10.89
CA ASP A 90 8.33 14.39 11.00
C ASP A 90 9.03 14.98 12.24
N ILE A 91 10.36 14.96 12.27
CA ILE A 91 11.22 15.45 13.37
C ILE A 91 12.25 16.51 12.97
N GLY A 92 12.14 17.09 11.77
CA GLY A 92 13.11 18.07 11.30
C GLY A 92 14.48 17.46 11.02
N GLU A 93 15.54 17.95 11.68
CA GLU A 93 16.96 17.70 11.31
C GLU A 93 17.43 16.24 11.37
N ASN A 94 16.71 15.34 12.06
CA ASN A 94 17.06 13.90 12.15
C ASN A 94 16.16 12.97 11.31
N ALA A 95 15.34 13.53 10.41
CA ALA A 95 14.37 12.76 9.62
C ALA A 95 15.02 11.68 8.73
N ALA A 96 16.26 11.91 8.27
CA ALA A 96 16.95 11.05 7.31
C ALA A 96 17.40 9.69 7.88
N GLU A 97 17.65 9.59 9.19
CA GLU A 97 18.12 8.36 9.85
C GLU A 97 17.06 7.26 9.83
N TYR A 98 15.78 7.64 9.86
CA TYR A 98 14.63 6.72 9.84
C TYR A 98 13.82 6.85 8.55
N ALA A 99 14.51 7.21 7.47
CA ALA A 99 13.90 7.29 6.15
C ALA A 99 13.68 5.88 5.60
N ILE A 100 12.46 5.61 5.16
CA ILE A 100 12.05 4.32 4.65
C ILE A 100 11.72 4.48 3.17
N PRO A 101 12.57 3.98 2.26
CA PRO A 101 12.30 4.03 0.84
C PRO A 101 11.37 2.88 0.42
N LEU A 102 10.31 3.22 -0.29
CA LEU A 102 9.50 2.29 -1.08
C LEU A 102 9.91 2.45 -2.54
N HIS A 103 10.53 1.42 -3.11
CA HIS A 103 10.92 1.38 -4.51
C HIS A 103 9.83 0.70 -5.34
N LEU A 104 9.37 1.39 -6.37
CA LEU A 104 8.43 0.87 -7.36
C LEU A 104 9.14 0.82 -8.70
N VAL A 105 9.32 -0.39 -9.22
CA VAL A 105 10.04 -0.65 -10.46
C VAL A 105 9.05 -0.95 -11.56
N PHE A 106 9.16 -0.23 -12.65
CA PHE A 106 8.33 -0.34 -13.84
C PHE A 106 9.17 -0.85 -15.00
N GLN A 107 8.53 -1.65 -15.85
CA GLN A 107 9.13 -2.17 -17.08
C GLN A 107 8.27 -1.77 -18.28
N GLN A 108 8.93 -1.41 -19.38
CA GLN A 108 8.28 -1.12 -20.63
C GLN A 108 7.70 -2.40 -21.25
N LYS A 109 6.40 -2.39 -21.54
CA LYS A 109 5.70 -3.45 -22.27
C LYS A 109 4.68 -2.81 -23.20
N ASN A 110 4.77 -3.11 -24.51
CA ASN A 110 3.90 -2.55 -25.54
C ASN A 110 3.81 -1.00 -25.51
N GLY A 111 4.94 -0.34 -25.29
CA GLY A 111 5.01 1.13 -25.24
C GLY A 111 4.48 1.76 -23.95
N GLN A 112 4.22 0.98 -22.89
CA GLN A 112 3.73 1.46 -21.60
C GLN A 112 4.65 1.02 -20.47
N MET A 113 4.90 1.90 -19.50
CA MET A 113 5.59 1.54 -18.26
C MET A 113 4.61 0.89 -17.29
N LEU A 114 4.79 -0.40 -17.01
CA LEU A 114 3.92 -1.18 -16.13
C LEU A 114 4.65 -1.58 -14.85
N LEU A 115 3.97 -1.45 -13.71
CA LEU A 115 4.50 -1.74 -12.39
C LEU A 115 4.85 -3.21 -12.29
N ARG A 116 6.15 -3.52 -12.27
CA ARG A 116 6.68 -4.88 -12.21
C ARG A 116 6.97 -5.31 -10.78
N ALA A 117 7.46 -4.41 -9.93
CA ALA A 117 7.83 -4.77 -8.58
C ALA A 117 7.61 -3.64 -7.58
N GLY A 118 7.27 -4.02 -6.34
CA GLY A 118 7.37 -3.17 -5.17
C GLY A 118 8.41 -3.75 -4.22
N ILE A 119 9.34 -2.92 -3.74
CA ILE A 119 10.45 -3.33 -2.88
C ILE A 119 10.46 -2.41 -1.67
N ILE A 120 10.44 -3.02 -0.50
CA ILE A 120 10.46 -2.35 0.80
C ILE A 120 11.75 -2.73 1.51
N ASP A 121 12.45 -1.72 2.04
CA ASP A 121 13.68 -1.87 2.81
C ASP A 121 13.53 -2.77 4.05
N LYS A 122 14.63 -3.39 4.47
CA LYS A 122 14.71 -4.32 5.61
C LYS A 122 14.10 -3.82 6.91
N ASN A 123 14.14 -2.51 7.16
CA ASN A 123 13.61 -1.96 8.41
C ASN A 123 12.09 -2.16 8.50
N LEU A 124 11.38 -2.16 7.37
CA LEU A 124 9.96 -2.48 7.32
C LEU A 124 9.70 -3.98 7.16
N SER A 125 10.63 -4.76 6.57
CA SER A 125 10.44 -6.20 6.37
C SER A 125 10.30 -6.96 7.69
N ALA A 126 10.98 -6.50 8.74
CA ALA A 126 10.83 -7.06 10.09
C ALA A 126 9.40 -6.96 10.65
N MET A 127 8.57 -6.03 10.15
CA MET A 127 7.18 -5.85 10.57
C MET A 127 6.16 -6.50 9.61
N ILE A 128 6.61 -7.08 8.49
CA ILE A 128 5.75 -7.68 7.48
C ILE A 128 6.08 -9.17 7.37
N THR A 129 5.42 -9.99 8.18
CA THR A 129 5.59 -11.45 8.10
C THR A 129 4.81 -12.03 6.91
N PRO A 130 5.27 -13.14 6.30
CA PRO A 130 4.49 -13.85 5.29
C PRO A 130 3.11 -14.30 5.77
N GLY A 131 2.95 -14.57 7.08
CA GLY A 131 1.67 -14.84 7.72
C GLY A 131 0.74 -13.63 7.62
N LEU A 132 1.23 -12.45 8.04
CA LEU A 132 0.48 -11.20 7.96
C LEU A 132 0.04 -10.85 6.52
N ILE A 133 0.92 -11.05 5.53
CA ILE A 133 0.56 -10.83 4.11
C ILE A 133 -0.56 -11.78 3.70
N ARG A 134 -0.44 -13.07 4.03
CA ARG A 134 -1.41 -14.10 3.65
C ARG A 134 -2.80 -13.79 4.23
N GLU A 135 -2.87 -13.49 5.52
CA GLU A 135 -4.15 -13.17 6.17
C GLU A 135 -4.74 -11.87 5.61
N THR A 136 -3.91 -10.84 5.43
CA THR A 136 -4.35 -9.57 4.82
C THR A 136 -4.93 -9.78 3.43
N VAL A 137 -4.27 -10.59 2.58
CA VAL A 137 -4.75 -10.90 1.22
C VAL A 137 -6.05 -11.74 1.28
N ALA A 138 -6.06 -12.81 2.09
CA ALA A 138 -7.21 -13.70 2.21
C ALA A 138 -8.48 -12.94 2.62
N HIS A 139 -8.35 -12.02 3.59
CA HIS A 139 -9.48 -11.23 4.02
C HIS A 139 -9.81 -10.08 3.07
N ALA A 140 -8.84 -9.40 2.46
CA ALA A 140 -9.11 -8.35 1.46
C ALA A 140 -9.90 -8.87 0.25
N CYS A 141 -9.71 -10.15 -0.08
CA CYS A 141 -10.31 -10.80 -1.24
C CYS A 141 -11.66 -11.48 -0.97
N THR A 142 -11.93 -11.84 0.28
CA THR A 142 -13.22 -12.38 0.71
C THR A 142 -14.15 -11.30 1.29
N ALA A 143 -13.61 -10.15 1.68
CA ALA A 143 -14.40 -9.03 2.17
C ALA A 143 -15.44 -8.62 1.13
N GLN A 144 -16.69 -8.47 1.58
CA GLN A 144 -17.76 -7.83 0.81
C GLN A 144 -17.37 -6.36 0.59
N THR A 145 -16.55 -6.09 -0.42
CA THR A 145 -16.11 -4.75 -0.76
C THR A 145 -17.32 -3.98 -1.27
N ARG A 146 -17.99 -3.26 -0.37
CA ARG A 146 -18.84 -2.16 -0.80
C ARG A 146 -17.89 -1.07 -1.27
N MET A 147 -17.55 -1.05 -2.55
CA MET A 147 -16.76 0.06 -3.14
C MET A 147 -17.36 1.43 -2.80
N VAL A 148 -18.67 1.49 -2.53
CA VAL A 148 -19.38 2.68 -2.04
C VAL A 148 -18.99 3.09 -0.62
N SER A 149 -18.69 2.16 0.30
CA SER A 149 -18.35 2.49 1.69
C SER A 149 -16.89 2.87 1.91
N ARG A 150 -16.04 2.77 0.86
CA ARG A 150 -14.61 3.11 0.89
C ARG A 150 -13.86 2.48 2.07
N SER A 151 -14.35 1.32 2.51
CA SER A 151 -13.84 0.61 3.68
C SER A 151 -13.87 -0.89 3.43
N VAL A 152 -12.81 -1.55 3.86
CA VAL A 152 -12.66 -3.01 3.90
C VAL A 152 -12.54 -3.39 5.37
N HIS A 153 -13.28 -4.40 5.81
CA HIS A 153 -13.15 -4.96 7.15
C HIS A 153 -12.66 -6.39 7.01
N PHE A 154 -11.83 -6.82 7.96
CA PHE A 154 -11.25 -8.15 8.00
C PHE A 154 -11.19 -8.66 9.43
N ASP A 155 -11.16 -9.98 9.56
CA ASP A 155 -11.05 -10.68 10.83
C ASP A 155 -9.56 -10.87 11.15
N LEU A 156 -9.20 -10.81 12.43
CA LEU A 156 -7.85 -11.02 12.94
C LEU A 156 -7.80 -12.12 14.02
N HIS A 157 -8.90 -12.81 14.31
CA HIS A 157 -8.93 -13.87 15.33
C HIS A 157 -8.02 -15.06 15.00
N ASP A 158 -7.79 -15.32 13.71
CA ASP A 158 -6.93 -16.40 13.24
C ASP A 158 -5.44 -16.00 13.12
N LEU A 159 -5.10 -14.74 13.41
CA LEU A 159 -3.72 -14.26 13.39
C LEU A 159 -2.94 -14.86 14.56
N ASP A 160 -1.78 -15.47 14.28
CA ASP A 160 -0.88 -15.96 15.32
C ASP A 160 -0.39 -14.78 16.19
N PRO A 161 -0.57 -14.80 17.52
CA PRO A 161 -0.04 -13.75 18.39
C PRO A 161 1.47 -13.52 18.24
N ASP A 162 2.24 -14.53 17.81
CA ASP A 162 3.67 -14.42 17.57
C ASP A 162 4.01 -13.68 16.26
N ASP A 163 3.03 -13.51 15.35
CA ASP A 163 3.17 -12.65 14.16
C ASP A 163 2.98 -11.15 14.48
N ILE A 164 2.52 -10.80 15.70
CA ILE A 164 2.34 -9.41 16.12
C ILE A 164 3.67 -8.88 16.69
N PRO A 165 4.26 -7.82 16.10
CA PRO A 165 5.56 -7.33 16.55
C PRO A 165 5.49 -6.76 17.96
N THR A 166 6.53 -7.05 18.75
CA THR A 166 6.72 -6.51 20.09
C THR A 166 7.04 -5.01 20.05
N PRO A 167 6.83 -4.27 21.15
CA PRO A 167 7.22 -2.87 21.22
C PRO A 167 8.71 -2.63 20.94
N GLN A 168 9.57 -3.55 21.35
CA GLN A 168 11.01 -3.49 21.12
C GLN A 168 11.35 -3.67 19.63
N GLU A 169 10.71 -4.61 18.95
CA GLU A 169 10.89 -4.82 17.50
C GLU A 169 10.41 -3.61 16.71
N ILE A 170 9.29 -3.01 17.11
CA ILE A 170 8.79 -1.77 16.50
C ILE A 170 9.81 -0.63 16.66
N VAL A 171 10.36 -0.45 17.86
CA VAL A 171 11.37 0.60 18.11
C VAL A 171 12.68 0.29 17.37
N ALA A 172 13.06 -0.97 17.23
CA ALA A 172 14.24 -1.36 16.45
C ALA A 172 14.04 -1.04 14.96
N ALA A 173 12.84 -1.29 14.42
CA ALA A 173 12.48 -1.05 13.03
C ALA A 173 12.29 0.43 12.69
N LEU A 174 11.55 1.16 13.54
CA LEU A 174 11.13 2.54 13.28
C LEU A 174 11.95 3.57 14.05
N GLY A 175 12.82 3.17 14.97
CA GLY A 175 13.47 4.05 15.95
C GLY A 175 12.53 4.48 17.08
N PRO A 176 12.93 5.45 17.92
CA PRO A 176 12.08 5.94 19.00
C PRO A 176 10.85 6.70 18.46
N PRO A 177 9.69 6.64 19.15
CA PRO A 177 8.51 7.41 18.78
C PRO A 177 8.78 8.92 18.84
N ASN A 178 8.15 9.67 17.95
CA ASN A 178 8.33 11.13 17.80
C ASN A 178 7.05 11.94 18.04
N GLY A 179 6.05 11.33 18.68
CA GLY A 179 4.84 12.00 19.10
C GLY A 179 4.42 11.56 20.49
N GLU A 180 3.66 12.41 21.14
CA GLU A 180 3.06 12.08 22.43
C GLU A 180 1.83 11.19 22.25
N ALA A 181 1.75 10.13 23.04
CA ALA A 181 0.59 9.25 23.15
C ALA A 181 0.31 8.98 24.63
N THR A 182 -0.97 9.06 25.02
CA THR A 182 -1.38 8.78 26.41
C THR A 182 -1.14 7.32 26.79
N ARG A 183 -1.21 6.40 25.81
CA ARG A 183 -0.96 4.96 25.98
C ARG A 183 -0.31 4.41 24.73
N GLY A 184 0.95 3.97 24.85
CA GLY A 184 1.71 3.36 23.76
C GLY A 184 2.60 4.33 22.99
N MET A 185 2.69 4.19 21.67
CA MET A 185 3.64 4.89 20.81
C MET A 185 2.93 5.68 19.71
N LEU A 186 3.44 6.87 19.40
CA LEU A 186 3.02 7.65 18.25
C LEU A 186 4.22 7.98 17.37
N TYR A 187 4.13 7.53 16.11
CA TYR A 187 5.04 7.87 15.04
C TYR A 187 4.34 8.81 14.07
N ARG A 188 4.97 9.94 13.77
CA ARG A 188 4.51 10.87 12.73
C ARG A 188 5.50 10.85 11.58
N PHE A 189 4.96 10.71 10.38
CA PHE A 189 5.72 10.58 9.15
C PHE A 189 5.25 11.63 8.13
N ARG A 190 6.15 11.95 7.22
CA ARG A 190 5.87 12.74 6.03
C ARG A 190 6.54 12.09 4.83
N LEU A 191 5.96 12.30 3.65
CA LEU A 191 6.66 12.00 2.41
C LEU A 191 7.75 13.06 2.20
N ARG A 192 8.98 12.63 1.94
CA ARG A 192 10.10 13.55 1.69
C ARG A 192 9.80 14.46 0.50
N GLY A 193 9.99 15.76 0.70
CA GLY A 193 9.71 16.79 -0.31
C GLY A 193 8.24 17.20 -0.40
N ALA A 194 7.35 16.60 0.40
CA ALA A 194 5.96 17.02 0.48
C ALA A 194 5.84 18.38 1.21
N GLY A 195 4.98 19.26 0.70
CA GLY A 195 4.66 20.53 1.35
C GLY A 195 3.94 20.34 2.69
N PRO A 196 3.84 21.39 3.54
CA PRO A 196 3.20 21.32 4.86
C PRO A 196 1.71 20.96 4.78
N GLU A 197 1.09 21.18 3.62
CA GLU A 197 -0.31 20.86 3.31
C GLU A 197 -0.55 19.38 3.01
N VAL A 198 0.50 18.59 2.73
CA VAL A 198 0.35 17.17 2.46
C VAL A 198 0.04 16.45 3.76
N GLU A 199 -1.03 15.65 3.72
CA GLU A 199 -1.57 14.98 4.89
C GLU A 199 -0.48 14.14 5.60
N LYS A 200 -0.24 14.48 6.87
CA LYS A 200 0.77 13.81 7.68
C LYS A 200 0.33 12.39 7.96
N SER A 201 1.20 11.45 7.60
CA SER A 201 1.01 10.04 7.88
C SER A 201 1.38 9.76 9.33
N PHE A 202 0.75 8.78 9.97
CA PHE A 202 1.09 8.42 11.34
C PHE A 202 0.90 6.92 11.59
N ALA A 203 1.68 6.38 12.52
CA ALA A 203 1.42 5.10 13.15
C ALA A 203 1.16 5.33 14.63
N ARG A 204 -0.02 4.96 15.12
CA ARG A 204 -0.36 4.93 16.54
C ARG A 204 -0.47 3.48 16.98
N ILE A 205 0.21 3.16 18.06
CA ILE A 205 0.32 1.79 18.56
C ILE A 205 -0.09 1.83 20.02
N TRP A 206 -1.17 1.13 20.35
CA TRP A 206 -1.63 0.99 21.72
C TRP A 206 -1.00 -0.25 22.32
N LEU A 207 -0.49 -0.10 23.53
CA LEU A 207 0.11 -1.17 24.30
C LEU A 207 -0.81 -1.60 25.42
N ASP A 208 -0.67 -2.83 25.87
CA ASP A 208 -1.32 -3.33 27.07
C ASP A 208 -0.89 -2.56 28.34
N SER A 209 -1.55 -2.85 29.47
CA SER A 209 -1.24 -2.20 30.74
C SER A 209 0.19 -2.48 31.23
N THR A 210 0.83 -3.53 30.74
CA THR A 210 2.21 -3.88 31.07
C THR A 210 3.24 -3.21 30.15
N GLY A 211 2.80 -2.63 29.03
CA GLY A 211 3.66 -2.05 28.01
C GLY A 211 4.46 -3.07 27.20
N LYS A 212 4.10 -4.36 27.25
CA LYS A 212 4.84 -5.46 26.62
C LYS A 212 4.16 -6.02 25.38
N LYS A 213 2.84 -5.83 25.25
CA LYS A 213 2.06 -6.36 24.12
C LYS A 213 1.40 -5.23 23.35
N VAL A 214 1.35 -5.38 22.04
CA VAL A 214 0.57 -4.49 21.17
C VAL A 214 -0.88 -4.97 21.18
N GLU A 215 -1.79 -4.06 21.52
CA GLU A 215 -3.24 -4.32 21.53
C GLU A 215 -3.90 -3.81 20.25
N ARG A 216 -3.39 -2.71 19.68
CA ARG A 216 -3.95 -2.10 18.48
C ARG A 216 -2.90 -1.33 17.71
N VAL A 217 -3.01 -1.33 16.39
CA VAL A 217 -2.22 -0.50 15.48
C VAL A 217 -3.17 0.29 14.59
N GLN A 218 -2.96 1.59 14.51
CA GLN A 218 -3.61 2.45 13.53
C GLN A 218 -2.54 3.12 12.70
N PHE A 219 -2.54 2.86 11.40
CA PHE A 219 -1.61 3.45 10.47
C PHE A 219 -2.38 4.25 9.43
N ARG A 220 -2.09 5.55 9.34
CA ARG A 220 -2.58 6.41 8.27
C ARG A 220 -1.43 6.73 7.34
N TYR A 221 -1.59 6.45 6.06
CA TYR A 221 -0.65 6.78 5.02
C TYR A 221 -1.35 7.36 3.81
N LEU A 222 -1.06 8.62 3.51
CA LEU A 222 -1.74 9.38 2.47
C LEU A 222 -3.26 9.29 2.68
N ILE A 223 -3.99 8.85 1.67
CA ILE A 223 -5.45 8.70 1.71
C ILE A 223 -5.92 7.40 2.39
N TYR A 224 -5.02 6.53 2.83
CA TYR A 224 -5.37 5.23 3.42
C TYR A 224 -5.23 5.25 4.94
N GLN A 225 -6.13 4.57 5.63
CA GLN A 225 -5.98 4.26 7.05
C GLN A 225 -6.25 2.78 7.30
N LEU A 226 -5.24 2.09 7.79
CA LEU A 226 -5.33 0.77 8.39
C LEU A 226 -5.60 0.94 9.90
N ASP A 227 -6.50 0.12 10.43
CA ASP A 227 -6.76 0.01 11.85
C ASP A 227 -6.89 -1.48 12.17
N ALA A 228 -6.04 -2.00 13.05
CA ALA A 228 -6.00 -3.41 13.45
C ALA A 228 -6.08 -3.47 14.97
N ASP A 229 -7.19 -3.97 15.49
CA ASP A 229 -7.47 -4.14 16.92
C ASP A 229 -7.37 -5.63 17.27
N PHE A 230 -6.23 -6.00 17.86
CA PHE A 230 -5.91 -7.39 18.19
C PHE A 230 -6.66 -7.88 19.42
N VAL A 231 -7.27 -6.99 20.20
CA VAL A 231 -8.08 -7.35 21.36
C VAL A 231 -9.48 -7.78 20.92
N SER A 232 -10.08 -7.02 20.01
CA SER A 232 -11.38 -7.39 19.43
C SER A 232 -11.26 -8.37 18.26
N GLY A 233 -10.06 -8.61 17.74
CA GLY A 233 -9.83 -9.42 16.55
C GLY A 233 -10.42 -8.79 15.27
N GLU A 234 -10.47 -7.45 15.20
CA GLU A 234 -11.05 -6.75 14.05
C GLU A 234 -10.02 -5.85 13.37
N GLY A 235 -10.04 -5.86 12.04
CA GLY A 235 -9.25 -4.96 11.22
C GLY A 235 -10.07 -4.21 10.18
N SER A 236 -9.61 -3.02 9.80
CA SER A 236 -10.20 -2.25 8.71
C SER A 236 -9.18 -1.42 7.92
N ILE A 237 -9.43 -1.26 6.62
CA ILE A 237 -8.77 -0.28 5.76
C ILE A 237 -9.82 0.72 5.29
N ARG A 238 -9.56 2.01 5.42
CA ARG A 238 -10.42 3.11 4.95
C ARG A 238 -9.69 3.99 3.96
N ILE A 239 -10.43 4.56 3.00
CA ILE A 239 -9.91 5.46 1.96
C ILE A 239 -10.59 6.84 2.09
N PHE A 240 -9.80 7.90 2.22
CA PHE A 240 -10.23 9.30 2.33
C PHE A 240 -9.96 10.03 1.00
N LEU A 241 -11.02 10.43 0.28
CA LEU A 241 -10.91 11.23 -0.96
C LEU A 241 -11.38 12.65 -0.73
#